data_AF-A0A844XM74-F1
#
_entry.id   AF-A0A844XM74-F1
#
_cell.length_a   1.000
_cell.length_b   1.000
_cell.length_c   1.000
_cell.angle_alpha   90.00
_cell.angle_beta   90.00
_cell.angle_gamma   90.00
#
_symmetry.space_group_name_H-M   'P 1'
#
loop_
_entity.id
_entity.type
_entity.pdbx_description
1 polymer ?
#
loop_
_entity_poly.entity_id
_entity_poly.type
_entity_poly.pdbx_seq_one_letter_code
_entity_poly.pdbx_strand_id
1 'polypeptide(L)'
;MPSFKQPTFEERQALAEKAREKALKKLANKPKMDEATIAKRKAAQEAREAAAKEKSAAKREAIAQAKAEKAAAAEAAAAAAAVPEPTEEELKAARDAKYAARKKRKKKG
;
A
#
# COMPACT_ATOMS: atom_id res chain seq x y z
N MET A 1 16.93 -19.16 -44.29
CA MET A 1 17.50 -18.89 -42.95
C MET A 1 17.12 -20.04 -42.03
N PRO A 2 18.02 -20.55 -41.18
CA PRO A 2 17.66 -21.60 -40.22
C PRO A 2 16.56 -21.09 -39.29
N SER A 3 15.53 -21.92 -39.06
CA SER A 3 14.44 -21.59 -38.15
C SER A 3 14.94 -21.52 -36.71
N PHE A 4 14.56 -20.47 -35.99
CA PHE A 4 14.88 -20.32 -34.58
C PHE A 4 14.19 -21.42 -33.77
N LYS A 5 14.95 -22.14 -32.95
CA LYS A 5 14.42 -23.13 -32.00
C LYS A 5 14.46 -22.54 -30.61
N GLN A 6 13.32 -22.60 -29.92
CA GLN A 6 13.23 -22.13 -28.54
C GLN A 6 14.02 -23.09 -27.64
N PRO A 7 14.95 -22.58 -26.80
CA PRO A 7 15.71 -23.44 -25.91
C PRO A 7 14.81 -24.11 -24.88
N THR A 8 15.12 -25.36 -24.56
CA THR A 8 14.44 -26.11 -23.49
C THR A 8 14.73 -25.50 -22.12
N PHE A 9 14.02 -25.93 -21.08
CA PHE A 9 14.24 -25.42 -19.73
C PHE A 9 15.67 -25.70 -19.23
N GLU A 10 16.18 -26.92 -19.47
CA GLU A 10 17.55 -27.32 -19.12
C GLU A 10 18.59 -26.47 -19.85
N GLU A 11 18.38 -26.22 -21.15
CA GLU A 11 19.27 -25.35 -21.94
C GLU A 11 19.25 -23.91 -21.41
N ARG A 12 18.09 -23.39 -21.00
CA ARG A 12 17.98 -22.07 -20.37
C ARG A 12 18.70 -22.01 -19.03
N GLN A 13 18.61 -23.06 -18.20
CA GLN A 13 19.33 -23.13 -16.93
C GLN A 13 20.85 -23.16 -17.16
N ALA A 14 21.34 -24.01 -18.06
CA ALA A 14 22.76 -24.10 -18.39
C ALA A 14 23.32 -22.76 -18.94
N LEU A 15 22.52 -22.04 -19.75
CA LEU A 15 22.89 -20.71 -20.24
C LEU A 15 22.93 -19.68 -19.10
N ALA A 16 21.99 -19.73 -18.16
CA ALA A 16 21.95 -18.83 -17.01
C ALA A 16 23.16 -19.05 -16.08
N GLU A 17 23.55 -20.30 -15.82
CA GLU A 17 24.74 -20.64 -15.04
C GLU A 17 26.01 -20.15 -15.72
N LYS A 18 26.18 -20.42 -17.02
CA LYS A 18 27.30 -19.89 -17.82
C LYS A 18 27.35 -18.36 -17.79
N ALA A 19 26.21 -17.70 -17.87
CA ALA A 19 26.13 -16.24 -17.79
C ALA A 19 26.54 -15.72 -16.40
N ARG A 20 26.10 -16.37 -15.32
CA ARG A 20 26.50 -16.04 -13.95
C ARG A 20 28.01 -16.22 -13.76
N GLU A 21 28.57 -17.36 -14.14
CA GLU A 21 30.01 -17.59 -14.06
C GLU A 21 30.81 -16.55 -14.84
N LYS A 22 30.36 -16.21 -16.05
CA LYS A 22 31.02 -15.19 -16.88
C LYS A 22 30.92 -13.80 -16.25
N ALA A 23 29.80 -13.47 -15.61
CA ALA A 23 29.63 -12.22 -14.88
C ALA A 23 30.53 -12.16 -13.64
N LEU A 24 30.61 -13.26 -12.87
CA LEU A 24 31.49 -13.36 -11.70
C LEU A 24 32.96 -13.26 -12.09
N LYS A 25 33.39 -13.95 -13.15
CA LYS A 25 34.76 -13.83 -13.69
C LYS A 25 35.08 -12.39 -14.13
N LYS A 26 34.14 -11.72 -14.81
CA LYS A 26 34.28 -10.31 -15.18
C LYS A 26 34.35 -9.38 -13.98
N LEU A 27 33.59 -9.67 -12.92
CA LEU A 27 33.60 -8.89 -11.69
C LEU A 27 34.92 -9.09 -10.92
N ALA A 28 35.42 -10.32 -10.84
CA ALA A 28 36.69 -10.64 -10.20
C ALA A 28 37.88 -9.98 -10.93
N ASN A 29 37.84 -9.98 -12.26
CA ASN A 29 38.85 -9.33 -13.10
C ASN A 29 38.67 -7.81 -13.23
N LYS A 30 37.61 -7.24 -12.65
CA LYS A 30 37.36 -5.80 -12.74
C LYS A 30 38.43 -5.08 -11.92
N PRO A 31 39.16 -4.11 -12.50
CA PRO A 31 40.13 -3.35 -11.74
C PRO A 31 39.43 -2.66 -10.57
N LYS A 32 40.08 -2.71 -9.40
CA LYS A 32 39.61 -1.98 -8.23
C LYS A 32 39.46 -0.52 -8.62
N MET A 33 38.32 0.06 -8.23
CA MET A 33 38.08 1.48 -8.47
C MET A 33 39.13 2.31 -7.73
N ASP A 34 39.64 3.34 -8.39
CA ASP A 34 40.62 4.26 -7.81
C ASP A 34 40.06 4.94 -6.55
N GLU A 35 40.92 5.13 -5.55
CA GLU A 35 40.55 5.60 -4.22
C GLU A 35 39.91 6.99 -4.26
N ALA A 36 40.37 7.86 -5.17
CA ALA A 36 39.78 9.19 -5.38
C ALA A 36 38.34 9.09 -5.91
N THR A 37 38.04 8.11 -6.75
CA THR A 37 36.68 7.89 -7.27
C THR A 37 35.76 7.29 -6.21
N ILE A 38 36.29 6.46 -5.32
CA ILE A 38 35.54 5.91 -4.18
C ILE A 38 35.19 7.04 -3.21
N ALA A 39 36.16 7.89 -2.85
CA ALA A 39 35.96 9.04 -1.98
C ALA A 39 34.91 10.00 -2.55
N LYS A 40 34.97 10.33 -3.84
CA LYS A 40 33.98 11.16 -4.52
C LYS A 40 32.57 10.57 -4.47
N ARG A 41 32.44 9.25 -4.61
CA ARG A 41 31.14 8.56 -4.53
C ARG A 41 30.59 8.55 -3.11
N LYS A 42 31.43 8.32 -2.11
CA LYS A 42 31.03 8.39 -0.69
C LYS A 42 30.55 9.80 -0.32
N ALA A 43 31.30 10.84 -0.67
CA ALA A 43 30.89 12.22 -0.44
C ALA A 43 29.56 12.55 -1.15
N ALA A 44 29.36 12.08 -2.38
CA ALA A 44 28.11 12.26 -3.11
C ALA A 44 26.93 11.48 -2.48
N GLN A 45 27.18 10.30 -1.89
CA GLN A 45 26.18 9.53 -1.15
C GLN A 45 25.80 10.24 0.15
N GLU A 46 26.78 10.69 0.93
CA GLU A 46 26.56 11.43 2.18
C GLU A 46 25.75 12.73 1.94
N ALA A 47 26.06 13.48 0.88
CA ALA A 47 25.30 14.67 0.49
C ALA A 47 23.84 14.34 0.11
N ARG A 48 23.62 13.22 -0.60
CA ARG A 48 22.27 12.76 -0.95
C ARG A 48 21.49 12.29 0.28
N GLU A 49 22.15 11.59 1.19
CA GLU A 49 21.54 11.12 2.43
C GLU A 49 21.18 12.27 3.36
N ALA A 50 22.03 13.30 3.48
CA ALA A 50 21.72 14.52 4.21
C ALA A 50 20.47 15.21 3.62
N ALA A 51 20.45 15.44 2.30
CA ALA A 51 19.31 16.04 1.62
C ALA A 51 18.03 15.19 1.71
N ALA A 52 18.15 13.86 1.74
CA ALA A 52 17.01 12.96 1.89
C ALA A 52 16.44 12.98 3.32
N LYS A 53 17.31 13.08 4.34
CA LYS A 53 16.90 13.20 5.75
C LYS A 53 16.08 14.47 5.98
N GLU A 54 16.54 15.61 5.46
CA GLU A 54 15.81 16.88 5.54
C GLU A 54 14.43 16.81 4.87
N LYS A 55 14.37 16.27 3.64
CA LYS A 55 13.09 16.11 2.91
C LYS A 55 12.14 15.12 3.59
N SER A 56 12.67 14.09 4.24
CA SER A 56 11.89 13.08 4.95
C SER A 56 11.19 13.67 6.18
N ALA A 57 11.86 14.55 6.93
CA ALA A 57 11.27 15.21 8.10
C ALA A 57 10.05 16.05 7.70
N ALA A 58 10.19 16.95 6.72
CA ALA A 58 9.10 17.78 6.22
C ALA A 58 7.92 16.94 5.66
N LYS A 59 8.23 15.85 4.96
CA LYS A 59 7.20 14.95 4.42
C LYS A 59 6.44 14.21 5.53
N ARG A 60 7.10 13.83 6.62
CA ARG A 60 6.46 13.16 7.76
C ARG A 60 5.48 14.08 8.46
N GLU A 61 5.84 15.34 8.65
CA GLU A 61 4.96 16.35 9.26
C GLU A 61 3.73 16.62 8.40
N ALA A 62 3.90 16.81 7.09
CA ALA A 62 2.78 16.99 6.16
C ALA A 62 1.83 15.78 6.13
N ILE A 63 2.37 14.55 6.17
CA ILE A 63 1.55 13.33 6.22
C ILE A 63 0.82 13.22 7.56
N ALA A 64 1.45 13.60 8.68
CA ALA A 64 0.81 13.57 9.99
C ALA A 64 -0.36 14.54 10.06
N GLN A 65 -0.20 15.76 9.55
CA GLN A 65 -1.27 16.77 9.46
C GLN A 65 -2.42 16.29 8.57
N ALA A 66 -2.12 15.83 7.35
CA ALA A 66 -3.15 15.33 6.44
C ALA A 66 -3.91 14.12 7.00
N LYS A 67 -3.25 13.25 7.78
CA LYS A 67 -3.91 12.14 8.46
C LYS A 67 -4.82 12.61 9.60
N ALA A 68 -4.38 13.59 10.39
CA ALA A 68 -5.17 14.15 11.47
C ALA A 68 -6.44 14.84 10.93
N GLU A 69 -6.30 15.65 9.88
CA GLU A 69 -7.44 16.30 9.22
C GLU A 69 -8.43 15.28 8.64
N LYS A 70 -7.92 14.24 7.97
CA LYS A 70 -8.77 13.17 7.43
C LYS A 70 -9.48 12.38 8.52
N ALA A 71 -8.82 12.12 9.65
CA ALA A 71 -9.42 11.44 10.79
C ALA A 71 -10.53 12.29 11.41
N ALA A 72 -10.29 13.58 11.63
CA ALA A 72 -11.28 14.51 12.15
C ALA A 72 -12.50 14.65 11.22
N ALA A 73 -12.27 14.73 9.90
CA ALA A 73 -13.35 14.78 8.92
C ALA A 73 -14.17 13.48 8.88
N ALA A 74 -13.51 12.32 9.02
CA ALA A 74 -14.18 11.03 9.07
C ALA A 74 -15.02 10.88 10.35
N GLU A 75 -14.51 11.35 11.49
CA GLU A 75 -15.24 11.32 12.76
C GLU A 75 -16.45 12.28 12.74
N ALA A 76 -16.29 13.48 12.21
CA ALA A 76 -17.39 14.42 12.03
C ALA A 76 -18.47 13.87 11.08
N ALA A 77 -18.07 13.22 9.99
CA ALA A 77 -19.00 12.56 9.07
C ALA A 77 -19.72 11.37 9.72
N ALA A 78 -19.02 10.58 10.54
CA ALA A 78 -19.61 9.48 11.30
C ALA A 78 -20.61 9.97 12.35
N ALA A 79 -20.29 11.07 13.05
CA ALA A 79 -21.20 11.71 14.00
C ALA A 79 -22.45 12.29 13.32
N ALA A 80 -22.29 12.91 12.14
CA ALA A 80 -23.42 13.43 11.37
C ALA A 80 -24.30 12.32 10.76
N ALA A 81 -23.71 11.16 10.45
CA ALA A 81 -24.43 9.99 9.92
C ALA A 81 -25.01 9.10 11.03
N ALA A 82 -24.71 9.37 12.30
CA ALA A 82 -25.28 8.64 13.42
C ALA A 82 -26.79 8.93 13.49
N VAL A 83 -27.59 7.97 13.04
CA VAL A 83 -29.05 8.02 13.19
C VAL A 83 -29.34 7.88 14.69
N PRO A 84 -30.09 8.81 15.30
CA PRO A 84 -30.47 8.69 16.71
C PRO A 84 -31.23 7.39 16.93
N GLU A 85 -30.92 6.69 18.03
CA GLU A 85 -31.68 5.50 18.38
C GLU A 85 -33.15 5.87 18.56
N PRO A 86 -34.08 5.10 17.96
CA PRO A 86 -35.50 5.38 18.07
C PRO A 86 -35.91 5.29 19.54
N THR A 87 -36.68 6.28 19.97
CA THR A 87 -37.15 6.41 21.35
C THR A 87 -38.11 5.26 21.71
N GLU A 88 -38.27 4.99 23.01
CA GLU A 88 -39.16 3.91 23.48
C GLU A 88 -40.61 4.08 23.00
N GLU A 89 -41.05 5.32 22.83
CA GLU A 89 -42.37 5.67 22.31
C GLU A 89 -42.53 5.30 20.82
N GLU A 90 -41.53 5.56 20.00
CA GLU A 90 -41.52 5.18 18.57
C GLU A 90 -41.47 3.66 18.42
N LEU A 91 -40.70 2.97 19.25
CA LEU A 91 -40.67 1.51 19.30
C LEU A 91 -42.02 0.92 19.72
N LYS A 92 -42.72 1.55 20.67
CA LYS A 92 -44.06 1.15 21.09
C LYS A 92 -45.08 1.38 19.97
N ALA A 93 -45.07 2.55 19.32
CA ALA A 93 -45.92 2.85 18.19
C ALA A 93 -45.71 1.86 17.03
N ALA A 94 -44.47 1.49 16.72
CA ALA A 94 -44.15 0.49 15.71
C ALA A 94 -44.70 -0.91 16.08
N ARG A 95 -44.60 -1.31 17.36
CA ARG A 95 -45.17 -2.57 17.85
C ARG A 95 -46.69 -2.57 17.74
N ASP A 96 -47.35 -1.49 18.17
CA ASP A 96 -48.81 -1.37 18.15
C ASP A 96 -49.34 -1.36 16.71
N ALA A 97 -48.68 -0.66 15.79
CA ALA A 97 -49.01 -0.70 14.36
C ALA A 97 -48.89 -2.12 13.79
N LYS A 98 -47.82 -2.84 14.15
CA LYS A 98 -47.61 -4.24 13.73
C LYS A 98 -48.67 -5.17 14.33
N TYR A 99 -49.05 -4.95 15.58
CA TYR A 99 -50.09 -5.73 16.26
C TYR A 99 -51.47 -5.49 15.64
N ALA A 100 -51.80 -4.23 15.34
CA ALA A 100 -53.03 -3.85 14.64
C ALA A 100 -53.10 -4.44 13.23
N ALA A 101 -51.99 -4.40 12.47
CA ALA A 101 -51.91 -5.03 11.15
C ALA A 101 -52.10 -6.56 11.23
N ARG A 102 -51.50 -7.22 12.22
CA ARG A 102 -51.68 -8.66 12.46
C ARG A 102 -53.13 -8.99 12.83
N LYS A 103 -53.76 -8.22 13.72
CA LYS A 103 -55.17 -8.36 14.08
C LYS A 103 -56.09 -8.18 12.87
N LYS A 104 -55.83 -7.17 12.02
CA LYS A 104 -56.60 -6.93 10.78
C LYS A 104 -56.47 -8.10 9.80
N ARG A 105 -55.28 -8.70 9.64
CA ARG A 105 -55.10 -9.91 8.82
C ARG A 105 -55.83 -11.12 9.40
N LYS A 106 -55.73 -11.35 10.71
CA LYS A 106 -56.43 -12.46 11.40
C LYS A 106 -57.95 -12.32 11.41
N LYS A 107 -58.49 -11.11 11.25
CA LYS A 107 -59.94 -10.86 11.17
C LYS A 107 -60.48 -10.93 9.73
N LYS A 108 -59.60 -10.78 8.74
CA LYS A 108 -59.94 -10.88 7.30
C LYS A 108 -59.66 -12.26 6.70
N GLY A 109 -58.97 -13.14 7.43
CA GLY A 109 -58.74 -14.54 7.06
C GLY A 109 -59.60 -15.48 7.88
#